data_AF-A0A1J3GAW4-F1
#
_entry.id   AF-A0A1J3GAW4-F1
#
_cell.length_a   1.000
_cell.length_b   1.000
_cell.length_c   1.000
_cell.angle_alpha   90.00
_cell.angle_beta   90.00
_cell.angle_gamma   90.00
#
_symmetry.space_group_name_H-M   'P 1'
#
loop_
_entity.id
_entity.type
_entity.pdbx_description
1 polymer ?
#
loop_
_entity_poly.entity_id
_entity_poly.type
_entity_poly.pdbx_seq_one_letter_code
_entity_poly.pdbx_strand_id
1 'polypeptide(L)'
;HYHPRASEILGVSEGTLLVGFVTSDQRLFTKTLNVGDVFVFPQGLTHFAANVGQVQAVAFAALNSQNPGTIFIADNVFGSNPPITPSLLAKAFQLNITTIMELQAK
;
A
#
# COMPACT_ATOMS: atom_id res chain seq x y z
N HIS A 1 0.13 0.35 0.88
CA HIS A 1 0.17 0.75 2.31
C HIS A 1 -0.95 0.02 3.04
N TYR A 2 -1.17 0.29 4.32
CA TYR A 2 -2.38 -0.17 5.02
C TYR A 2 -2.81 0.83 6.10
N HIS A 3 -4.06 0.70 6.55
CA HIS A 3 -4.63 1.48 7.64
C HIS A 3 -4.80 0.59 8.87
N PRO A 4 -4.05 0.82 9.98
CA PRO A 4 -4.16 -0.02 11.17
C PRO A 4 -5.51 0.14 11.89
N ARG A 5 -6.22 1.27 11.69
CA ARG A 5 -7.41 1.63 12.48
C ARG A 5 -8.66 1.93 11.64
N ALA A 6 -8.68 1.57 10.35
CA ALA A 6 -9.87 1.76 9.51
C ALA A 6 -9.91 0.83 8.31
N SER A 7 -11.13 0.54 7.84
CA SER A 7 -11.36 0.13 6.45
C SER A 7 -11.52 1.38 5.58
N GLU A 8 -11.14 1.27 4.31
CA GLU A 8 -11.26 2.34 3.33
C GLU A 8 -12.23 1.92 2.22
N ILE A 9 -13.09 2.86 1.81
CA ILE A 9 -13.78 2.78 0.52
C ILE A 9 -13.19 3.83 -0.42
N LEU A 10 -12.86 3.43 -1.64
CA LEU A 10 -12.31 4.29 -2.68
C LEU A 10 -13.26 4.32 -3.88
N GLY A 11 -13.63 5.51 -4.34
CA GLY A 11 -14.45 5.73 -5.53
C GLY A 11 -13.72 6.59 -6.56
N VAL A 12 -13.72 6.17 -7.83
CA VAL A 12 -13.03 6.88 -8.93
C VAL A 12 -13.93 7.95 -9.52
N SER A 13 -13.45 9.20 -9.58
CA SER A 13 -14.13 10.31 -10.24
C SER A 13 -13.55 10.63 -11.62
N GLU A 14 -12.25 10.38 -11.84
CA GLU A 14 -11.58 10.61 -13.12
C GLU A 14 -10.52 9.53 -13.39
N GLY A 15 -10.30 9.20 -14.67
CA GLY A 15 -9.26 8.26 -15.09
C GLY A 15 -9.53 6.80 -14.77
N THR A 16 -8.46 6.00 -14.66
CA THR A 16 -8.52 4.54 -14.49
C THR A 16 -7.47 4.08 -13.49
N LEU A 17 -7.89 3.35 -12.45
CA LEU A 17 -7.01 2.86 -11.39
C LEU A 17 -7.03 1.33 -11.33
N LEU A 18 -5.86 0.71 -11.37
CA LEU A 18 -5.70 -0.66 -10.90
C LEU A 18 -5.57 -0.64 -9.38
N VAL A 19 -6.50 -1.28 -8.67
CA VAL A 19 -6.46 -1.37 -7.21
C VAL A 19 -6.44 -2.82 -6.75
N GLY A 20 -5.89 -3.07 -5.56
CA GLY A 20 -5.96 -4.39 -4.97
C GLY A 20 -5.47 -4.45 -3.54
N PHE A 21 -5.77 -5.57 -2.86
CA PHE A 21 -5.27 -5.90 -1.54
C PHE A 21 -4.85 -7.37 -1.46
N VAL A 22 -3.99 -7.66 -0.50
CA VAL A 22 -3.56 -9.03 -0.18
C VAL A 22 -4.15 -9.42 1.18
N THR A 23 -4.82 -10.56 1.21
CA THR A 23 -5.40 -11.12 2.44
C THR A 23 -4.36 -11.80 3.33
N SER A 24 -4.76 -12.14 4.56
CA SER A 24 -3.89 -12.84 5.51
C SER A 24 -3.46 -14.24 5.07
N ASP A 25 -4.21 -14.90 4.18
CA ASP A 25 -3.85 -16.16 3.52
C ASP A 25 -3.08 -15.96 2.20
N GLN A 26 -2.50 -14.77 2.00
CA GLN A 26 -1.65 -14.40 0.87
C GLN A 26 -2.35 -14.39 -0.50
N ARG A 27 -3.68 -14.27 -0.52
CA ARG A 27 -4.44 -14.16 -1.76
C ARG A 27 -4.55 -12.70 -2.21
N LEU A 28 -4.24 -12.46 -3.49
CA LEU A 28 -4.44 -11.16 -4.14
C LEU A 28 -5.89 -11.01 -4.63
N PHE A 29 -6.52 -9.90 -4.26
CA PHE A 29 -7.74 -9.39 -4.87
C PHE A 29 -7.40 -8.11 -5.62
N THR A 30 -7.77 -8.03 -6.89
CA THR A 30 -7.44 -6.89 -7.74
C THR A 30 -8.55 -6.60 -8.74
N LYS A 31 -8.72 -5.32 -9.09
CA LYS A 31 -9.65 -4.86 -10.11
C LYS A 31 -9.17 -3.55 -10.73
N THR A 32 -9.39 -3.39 -12.02
CA THR A 32 -9.31 -2.08 -12.69
C THR A 32 -10.63 -1.35 -12.52
N LEU A 33 -10.60 -0.19 -11.86
CA LEU A 33 -11.73 0.69 -11.64
C LEU A 33 -11.75 1.80 -12.68
N ASN A 34 -12.95 2.12 -13.17
CA ASN A 34 -13.24 3.28 -14.02
C ASN A 34 -14.12 4.28 -13.25
N VAL A 35 -14.37 5.44 -13.86
CA VAL A 35 -15.25 6.48 -13.28
C VAL A 35 -16.58 5.88 -12.82
N GLY A 36 -16.93 6.12 -11.55
CA GLY A 36 -18.13 5.61 -10.91
C GLY A 36 -17.98 4.26 -10.20
N ASP A 37 -16.90 3.50 -10.48
CA ASP A 37 -16.61 2.28 -9.75
C ASP A 37 -16.12 2.58 -8.33
N VAL A 38 -16.48 1.69 -7.40
CA VAL A 38 -16.03 1.72 -6.00
C VAL A 38 -15.35 0.41 -5.62
N PHE A 39 -14.45 0.49 -4.64
CA PHE A 39 -13.74 -0.66 -4.09
C PHE A 39 -13.49 -0.48 -2.60
N VAL A 40 -13.54 -1.57 -1.83
CA VAL A 40 -13.35 -1.55 -0.38
C VAL A 40 -12.06 -2.28 -0.02
N PHE A 41 -11.20 -1.62 0.75
CA PHE A 41 -10.03 -2.20 1.38
C PHE A 41 -10.34 -2.52 2.84
N PRO A 42 -10.32 -3.81 3.24
CA PRO A 42 -10.53 -4.19 4.63
C PRO A 42 -9.43 -3.64 5.55
N GLN A 43 -9.80 -3.31 6.78
CA GLN A 43 -8.88 -2.78 7.79
C GLN A 43 -7.65 -3.68 7.97
N GLY A 44 -6.48 -3.05 8.03
CA GLY A 44 -5.21 -3.71 8.30
C GLY A 44 -4.62 -4.49 7.13
N LEU A 45 -5.34 -4.64 6.01
CA LEU A 45 -4.80 -5.33 4.84
C LEU A 45 -3.91 -4.42 3.99
N THR A 46 -2.78 -4.98 3.56
CA THR A 46 -1.89 -4.32 2.60
C THR A 46 -2.62 -4.17 1.29
N HIS A 47 -2.74 -2.93 0.82
CA HIS A 47 -3.39 -2.60 -0.43
C HIS A 47 -2.62 -1.54 -1.22
N PHE A 48 -3.00 -1.38 -2.48
CA PHE A 48 -2.37 -0.48 -3.44
C PHE A 48 -3.40 0.05 -4.44
N ALA A 49 -3.06 1.20 -5.03
CA ALA A 49 -3.72 1.77 -6.19
C ALA A 49 -2.64 2.30 -7.15
N ALA A 50 -2.81 2.07 -8.44
CA ALA A 50 -1.91 2.51 -9.49
C ALA A 50 -2.71 3.09 -10.65
N ASN A 51 -2.32 4.27 -11.12
CA ASN A 51 -2.86 4.81 -12.37
C ASN A 51 -2.29 4.03 -13.54
N VAL A 52 -3.17 3.34 -14.27
CA VAL A 52 -2.83 2.54 -15.46
C VAL A 52 -3.45 3.14 -16.73
N GLY A 53 -4.18 4.25 -16.59
CA GLY A 53 -4.73 5.01 -17.70
C GLY A 53 -3.68 5.90 -18.37
N GLN A 54 -4.09 6.53 -19.47
CA GLN A 54 -3.26 7.49 -20.23
C GLN A 54 -3.39 8.93 -19.73
N VAL A 55 -4.29 9.17 -18.78
CA VAL A 55 -4.60 10.50 -18.23
C VAL A 55 -4.45 10.50 -16.72
N GLN A 56 -4.42 11.67 -16.10
CA GLN A 56 -4.49 11.80 -14.65
C GLN A 56 -5.77 11.14 -14.10
N ALA A 57 -5.64 10.44 -12.98
CA ALA A 57 -6.76 9.83 -12.29
C ALA A 57 -7.04 10.57 -10.98
N VAL A 58 -8.31 10.67 -10.62
CA VAL A 58 -8.79 11.28 -9.37
C VAL A 58 -9.74 10.29 -8.71
N ALA A 59 -9.55 10.06 -7.41
CA ALA A 59 -10.42 9.22 -6.60
C ALA A 59 -10.61 9.85 -5.22
N PHE A 60 -11.75 9.55 -4.62
CA PHE A 60 -12.09 9.94 -3.26
C PHE A 60 -12.07 8.71 -2.36
N ALA A 61 -11.36 8.81 -1.24
CA ALA A 61 -11.31 7.79 -0.22
C ALA A 61 -12.06 8.26 1.02
N ALA A 62 -12.85 7.36 1.61
CA ALA A 62 -13.50 7.57 2.91
C ALA A 62 -13.15 6.41 3.85
N LEU A 63 -12.89 6.74 5.11
CA LEU A 63 -12.43 5.79 6.12
C LEU A 63 -13.35 5.82 7.34
N ASN A 64 -13.62 4.66 7.93
CA ASN A 64 -14.53 4.53 9.07
C ASN A 64 -13.89 4.88 10.43
N SER A 65 -12.87 5.72 10.43
CA SER A 65 -12.19 6.21 11.64
C SER A 65 -11.74 7.65 11.43
N GLN A 66 -11.92 8.49 12.45
CA GLN A 66 -11.41 9.86 12.46
C GLN A 66 -9.88 9.94 12.46
N ASN A 67 -9.20 8.84 12.81
CA ASN A 67 -7.76 8.73 12.80
C ASN A 67 -7.35 7.33 12.33
N PRO A 68 -7.43 7.05 11.02
CA PRO A 68 -7.17 5.71 10.47
C PRO A 68 -5.69 5.31 10.61
N GLY A 69 -4.79 6.31 10.54
CA GLY A 69 -3.36 6.10 10.38
C GLY A 69 -3.03 5.49 9.01
N THR A 70 -1.81 5.74 8.52
CA THR A 70 -1.35 5.17 7.26
C THR A 70 0.06 4.66 7.45
N ILE A 71 0.28 3.39 7.11
CA ILE A 71 1.61 2.78 7.17
C ILE A 71 2.04 2.43 5.74
N PHE A 72 2.94 3.25 5.21
CA PHE A 72 3.65 2.96 3.96
C PHE A 72 4.72 1.90 4.25
N ILE A 73 4.59 0.74 3.61
CA ILE A 73 5.35 -0.46 3.97
C ILE A 73 6.85 -0.25 3.71
N ALA A 74 7.20 0.28 2.55
CA ALA A 74 8.60 0.54 2.21
C ALA A 74 9.24 1.54 3.19
N ASP A 75 8.58 2.68 3.44
CA ASP A 75 9.07 3.70 4.38
C ASP A 75 9.17 3.16 5.81
N ASN A 76 8.21 2.33 6.24
CA ASN A 76 8.22 1.76 7.59
C ASN A 76 9.30 0.69 7.77
N VAL A 77 9.58 -0.11 6.74
CA VAL A 77 10.57 -1.21 6.80
C VAL A 77 11.98 -0.71 6.51
N PHE A 78 12.16 0.13 5.49
CA PHE A 78 13.48 0.56 5.01
C PHE A 78 13.83 2.00 5.42
N GLY A 79 12.84 2.86 5.69
CA GLY A 79 13.04 4.28 6.03
C GLY A 79 12.78 4.64 7.50
N SER A 80 12.67 3.66 8.40
CA SER A 80 12.41 3.93 9.82
C SER A 80 13.56 4.73 10.46
N ASN A 81 13.24 5.51 11.49
CA ASN A 81 14.24 6.22 12.30
C ASN A 81 14.04 5.92 13.79
N PRO A 82 14.97 5.21 14.46
CA PRO A 82 16.21 4.64 13.90
C PRO A 82 15.95 3.53 12.86
N PRO A 83 16.90 3.26 11.95
CA PRO A 83 16.75 2.22 10.93
C PRO A 83 16.73 0.83 11.56
N ILE A 84 15.90 -0.07 11.03
CA ILE A 84 15.99 -1.50 11.34
C ILE A 84 17.38 -2.01 10.90
N THR A 85 18.02 -2.84 11.73
CA THR A 85 19.36 -3.34 11.45
C THR A 85 19.42 -4.03 10.08
N PRO A 86 20.35 -3.65 9.18
CA PRO A 86 20.40 -4.19 7.82
C PRO A 86 20.52 -5.72 7.77
N SER A 87 21.27 -6.33 8.70
CA SER A 87 21.43 -7.78 8.78
C SER A 87 20.14 -8.52 9.15
N LEU A 88 19.26 -7.90 9.95
CA LEU A 88 17.95 -8.47 10.30
C LEU A 88 17.04 -8.49 9.06
N LEU A 89 16.98 -7.37 8.33
CA LEU A 89 16.21 -7.28 7.10
C LEU A 89 16.79 -8.21 6.01
N ALA A 90 18.12 -8.31 5.88
CA ALA A 90 18.76 -9.21 4.93
C ALA A 90 18.33 -10.66 5.16
N LYS A 91 18.29 -11.10 6.43
CA LYS A 91 17.79 -12.42 6.81
C LYS A 91 16.29 -12.58 6.54
N ALA A 92 15.48 -11.58 6.89
CA ALA A 92 14.02 -11.66 6.75
C ALA A 92 13.57 -11.69 5.28
N PHE A 93 14.21 -10.88 4.43
CA PHE A 93 13.89 -10.76 3.01
C PHE A 93 14.70 -11.73 2.12
N GLN A 94 15.64 -12.48 2.70
CA GLN A 94 16.54 -13.40 1.97
C GLN A 94 17.34 -12.67 0.88
N LEU A 95 17.82 -11.48 1.19
CA LEU A 95 18.60 -10.62 0.29
C LEU A 95 20.02 -10.41 0.81
N ASN A 96 20.91 -9.99 -0.08
CA ASN A 96 22.24 -9.53 0.31
C ASN A 96 22.12 -8.26 1.18
N ILE A 97 23.00 -8.15 2.18
CA ILE A 97 23.03 -6.98 3.07
C ILE A 97 23.25 -5.66 2.30
N THR A 98 24.02 -5.69 1.22
CA THR A 98 24.26 -4.52 0.36
C THR A 98 22.96 -4.05 -0.31
N THR A 99 22.14 -4.97 -0.82
CA THR A 99 20.82 -4.63 -1.39
C THR A 99 19.89 -4.00 -0.36
N ILE A 100 19.92 -4.48 0.89
CA ILE A 100 19.15 -3.85 1.97
C ILE A 100 19.64 -2.44 2.25
N MET A 101 20.96 -2.25 2.37
CA MET A 101 21.52 -0.92 2.61
C MET A 101 21.19 0.06 1.47
N GLU A 102 21.19 -0.41 0.22
CA GLU A 102 20.72 0.38 -0.92
C GLU A 102 19.23 0.75 -0.82
N LEU A 103 18.37 -0.16 -0.35
CA LEU A 103 16.96 0.14 -0.12
C LEU A 103 16.75 1.15 1.02
N GLN A 104 17.58 1.08 2.08
CA GLN A 104 17.51 2.01 3.21
C GLN A 104 18.12 3.39 2.92
N ALA A 105 18.88 3.53 1.82
CA ALA A 105 19.49 4.78 1.39
C ALA A 105 18.63 5.58 0.39
N LYS A 106 17.50 5.01 -0.07
CA LYS A 106 16.52 5.69 -0.92
C LYS A 106 15.62 6.60 -0.10
#